data_AF-X0XP49-F1
#
_entry.id   AF-X0XP49-F1
#
_cell.length_a   1.000
_cell.length_b   1.000
_cell.length_c   1.000
_cell.angle_alpha   90.00
_cell.angle_beta   90.00
_cell.angle_gamma   90.00
#
_symmetry.space_group_name_H-M   'P 1'
#
loop_
_entity.id
_entity.type
_entity.pdbx_description
1 polymer ?
#
loop_
_entity_poly.entity_id
_entity_poly.type
_entity_poly.pdbx_seq_one_letter_code
_entity_poly.pdbx_strand_id
1 'polypeptide(L)'
;MIRMVNGSTIWFKSADNPDSLLGEGIDLLIMDEAARIKEDTWLGSIRPNLDDIQRTGHMVAVSTPRGHNWFYKEWLLGVNRVDNHESWGQNLTHLPITREPVEDITGGWPSWNSPFFPSQRLEEALGLPRMVFLQEYGGRFLSDLGAVFRDITKAISGSLEPPEEGEIYYMGVDLGKTIDYTVMIVLNSMGQVVYCTRLQQGISWPAQVTRITRVARRYNEATMLIDSSGLGDPIYDYIKLRYPHVKS
;
A
#
# COMPACT_ATOMS: atom_id res chain seq x y z
N MET A 1 -35.58 -0.65 -6.87
CA MET A 1 -35.90 0.61 -6.19
C MET A 1 -36.97 0.33 -5.16
N ILE A 2 -36.80 0.80 -3.93
CA ILE A 2 -37.84 0.81 -2.89
C ILE A 2 -38.29 2.26 -2.70
N ARG A 3 -39.60 2.50 -2.65
CA ARG A 3 -40.16 3.83 -2.35
C ARG A 3 -40.74 3.81 -0.94
N MET A 4 -40.31 4.75 -0.11
CA MET A 4 -40.79 4.92 1.26
C MET A 4 -42.05 5.80 1.30
N VAL A 5 -42.83 5.67 2.37
CA VAL A 5 -44.07 6.46 2.59
C VAL A 5 -43.83 7.97 2.66
N ASN A 6 -42.62 8.39 3.03
CA ASN A 6 -42.19 9.78 3.09
C ASN A 6 -41.69 10.32 1.74
N GLY A 7 -41.81 9.55 0.65
CA GLY A 7 -41.36 9.92 -0.69
C GLY A 7 -39.90 9.61 -1.00
N SER A 8 -39.08 9.21 -0.02
CA SER A 8 -37.69 8.81 -0.24
C SER A 8 -37.58 7.54 -1.09
N THR A 9 -36.49 7.40 -1.86
CA THR A 9 -36.23 6.22 -2.68
C THR A 9 -34.90 5.58 -2.34
N ILE A 10 -34.88 4.26 -2.20
CA ILE A 10 -33.66 3.47 -2.02
C ILE A 10 -33.37 2.68 -3.30
N TRP A 11 -32.12 2.74 -3.72
CA TRP A 11 -31.60 2.00 -4.86
C TRP A 11 -30.49 1.07 -4.40
N PHE A 12 -30.39 -0.08 -5.07
CA PHE A 12 -29.30 -1.03 -4.90
C PHE A 12 -28.58 -1.12 -6.23
N LYS A 13 -27.27 -0.86 -6.23
CA LYS A 13 -26.42 -0.92 -7.41
C LYS A 13 -25.13 -1.66 -7.05
N SER A 14 -24.56 -2.36 -8.02
CA SER A 14 -23.24 -2.99 -7.87
C SER A 14 -22.17 -2.07 -8.44
N ALA A 15 -21.03 -1.99 -7.75
CA ALA A 15 -19.86 -1.27 -8.23
C ALA A 15 -19.08 -2.00 -9.33
N ASP A 16 -19.44 -3.26 -9.65
CA ASP A 16 -18.84 -4.01 -10.76
C ASP A 16 -19.20 -3.44 -12.13
N ASN A 17 -20.27 -2.65 -12.22
CA ASN A 17 -20.66 -1.91 -13.42
C ASN A 17 -20.65 -0.39 -13.14
N PRO A 18 -19.49 0.29 -13.28
CA PRO A 18 -19.34 1.72 -13.00
C PRO A 18 -20.28 2.61 -13.78
N ASP A 19 -20.60 2.26 -15.03
CA ASP A 19 -21.49 3.06 -15.89
C ASP A 19 -22.90 3.15 -15.31
N SER A 20 -23.34 2.11 -14.59
CA SER A 20 -24.64 2.12 -13.93
C SER A 20 -24.69 3.01 -12.70
N LEU A 21 -23.54 3.42 -12.15
CA LEU A 21 -23.42 4.26 -10.96
C LEU A 21 -23.43 5.74 -11.29
N LEU A 22 -23.13 6.11 -12.53
CA LEU A 22 -23.28 7.48 -13.02
C LEU A 22 -24.77 7.89 -12.96
N GLY A 23 -25.06 9.07 -12.42
CA GLY A 23 -26.45 9.50 -12.24
C GLY A 23 -26.60 10.81 -11.48
N GLU A 24 -27.83 11.04 -11.00
CA GLU A 24 -28.21 12.20 -10.19
C GLU A 24 -27.56 12.17 -8.79
N GLY A 25 -27.51 13.34 -8.14
CA GLY A 25 -26.97 13.51 -6.80
C GLY A 25 -27.61 12.57 -5.77
N ILE A 26 -26.80 12.10 -4.82
CA ILE A 26 -27.19 11.13 -3.79
C ILE A 26 -27.19 11.82 -2.43
N ASP A 27 -28.33 11.81 -1.71
CA ASP A 27 -28.39 12.38 -0.36
C ASP A 27 -27.67 11.48 0.69
N LEU A 28 -27.72 10.15 0.53
CA LEU A 28 -27.04 9.18 1.39
C LEU A 28 -26.54 7.98 0.59
N LEU A 29 -25.24 7.74 0.63
CA LEU A 29 -24.58 6.56 0.07
C LEU A 29 -24.19 5.59 1.18
N ILE A 30 -24.66 4.35 1.09
CA ILE A 30 -24.20 3.26 1.96
C ILE A 30 -23.44 2.26 1.09
N MET A 31 -22.16 2.04 1.39
CA MET A 31 -21.31 1.08 0.70
C MET A 31 -20.95 -0.08 1.62
N ASP A 32 -21.23 -1.29 1.13
CA ASP A 32 -20.75 -2.53 1.71
C ASP A 32 -19.53 -3.03 0.92
N GLU A 33 -18.60 -3.73 1.59
CA GLU A 33 -17.32 -4.18 1.01
C GLU A 33 -16.54 -3.04 0.31
N ALA A 34 -16.60 -1.82 0.85
CA ALA A 34 -16.09 -0.62 0.19
C ALA A 34 -14.60 -0.72 -0.22
N ALA A 35 -13.75 -1.35 0.59
CA ALA A 35 -12.32 -1.52 0.28
C ALA A 35 -12.07 -2.41 -0.96
N ARG A 36 -13.08 -3.11 -1.47
CA ARG A 36 -12.99 -3.92 -2.70
C ARG A 36 -13.32 -3.13 -3.96
N ILE A 37 -14.00 -1.99 -3.83
CA ILE A 37 -14.31 -1.12 -4.97
C ILE A 37 -13.00 -0.53 -5.50
N LYS A 38 -12.82 -0.54 -6.83
CA LYS A 38 -11.64 0.04 -7.48
C LYS A 38 -11.60 1.56 -7.24
N GLU A 39 -10.41 2.09 -6.99
CA GLU A 39 -10.21 3.53 -6.75
C GLU A 39 -10.73 4.38 -7.91
N ASP A 40 -10.53 3.95 -9.16
CA ASP A 40 -11.06 4.64 -10.34
C ASP A 40 -12.60 4.71 -10.35
N THR A 41 -13.28 3.64 -9.90
CA THR A 41 -14.75 3.62 -9.78
C THR A 41 -15.21 4.55 -8.66
N TRP A 42 -14.51 4.56 -7.53
CA TRP A 42 -14.77 5.50 -6.44
C TRP A 42 -14.65 6.95 -6.90
N LEU A 43 -13.49 7.33 -7.45
CA LEU A 43 -13.19 8.71 -7.84
C LEU A 43 -13.99 9.18 -9.06
N GLY A 44 -14.19 8.30 -10.05
CA GLY A 44 -14.79 8.65 -11.33
C GLY A 44 -16.31 8.53 -11.40
N SER A 45 -16.91 7.61 -10.61
CA SER A 45 -18.33 7.25 -10.78
C SER A 45 -19.19 7.43 -9.53
N ILE A 46 -18.60 7.40 -8.33
CA ILE A 46 -19.35 7.40 -7.07
C ILE A 46 -19.17 8.71 -6.32
N ARG A 47 -17.92 9.07 -5.98
CA ARG A 47 -17.58 10.27 -5.20
C ARG A 47 -18.19 11.55 -5.77
N PRO A 48 -18.21 11.79 -7.11
CA PRO A 48 -18.81 12.99 -7.67
C PRO A 48 -20.31 13.13 -7.41
N ASN A 49 -21.04 12.00 -7.28
CA ASN A 49 -22.49 12.03 -7.02
C ASN A 49 -22.84 12.48 -5.58
N LEU A 50 -21.84 12.57 -4.69
CA LEU A 50 -22.01 13.15 -3.36
C LEU A 50 -21.79 14.68 -3.35
N ASP A 51 -21.22 15.24 -4.42
CA ASP A 51 -20.89 16.67 -4.54
C ASP A 51 -21.87 17.38 -5.51
N ASP A 52 -23.18 17.25 -5.29
CA ASP A 52 -24.17 17.99 -6.07
C ASP A 52 -24.12 19.49 -5.69
N ILE A 53 -24.17 20.37 -6.70
CA ILE A 53 -24.15 21.83 -6.58
C ILE A 53 -25.21 22.35 -5.58
N GLN A 54 -26.33 21.64 -5.41
CA GLN A 54 -27.39 22.03 -4.49
C GLN A 54 -27.38 21.28 -3.15
N ARG A 55 -26.72 20.13 -3.05
CA ARG A 55 -26.70 19.28 -1.85
C ARG A 55 -25.42 18.44 -1.75
N THR A 56 -24.76 18.50 -0.60
CA THR A 56 -23.69 17.55 -0.27
C THR A 56 -24.29 16.30 0.37
N GLY A 57 -24.09 15.15 -0.27
CA GLY A 57 -24.52 13.85 0.23
C GLY A 57 -23.65 13.33 1.38
N HIS A 58 -24.22 12.46 2.20
CA HIS A 58 -23.47 11.75 3.23
C HIS A 58 -23.05 10.35 2.76
N MET A 59 -21.94 9.85 3.30
CA MET A 59 -21.46 8.50 3.03
C MET A 59 -21.30 7.70 4.32
N VAL A 60 -21.76 6.44 4.29
CA VAL A 60 -21.40 5.41 5.26
C VAL A 60 -20.76 4.26 4.50
N ALA A 61 -19.49 3.97 4.80
CA ALA A 61 -18.75 2.90 4.16
C ALA A 61 -18.34 1.84 5.19
N VAL A 62 -18.69 0.58 4.93
CA VAL A 62 -18.38 -0.58 5.76
C VAL A 62 -17.57 -1.57 4.92
N SER A 63 -16.49 -2.11 5.48
CA SER A 63 -15.63 -3.06 4.78
C SER A 63 -14.69 -3.79 5.72
N THR A 64 -14.21 -4.95 5.29
CA THR A 64 -12.96 -5.52 5.79
C THR A 64 -11.76 -4.73 5.24
N PRO A 65 -10.75 -4.40 6.06
CA PRO A 65 -9.53 -3.73 5.58
C PRO A 65 -8.81 -4.50 4.47
N ARG A 66 -8.22 -3.78 3.52
CA ARG A 66 -7.45 -4.38 2.43
C ARG A 66 -6.33 -3.45 1.97
N GLY A 67 -5.12 -3.72 2.44
CA GLY A 67 -3.97 -2.85 2.16
C GLY A 67 -4.22 -1.40 2.56
N HIS A 68 -3.47 -0.48 1.97
CA HIS A 68 -3.61 0.96 2.19
C HIS A 68 -4.18 1.68 0.97
N ASN A 69 -5.38 1.24 0.54
CA ASN A 69 -6.08 1.77 -0.63
C ASN A 69 -6.91 3.04 -0.34
N TRP A 70 -7.77 3.45 -1.28
CA TRP A 70 -8.64 4.63 -1.10
C TRP A 70 -9.51 4.58 0.16
N PHE A 71 -10.06 3.41 0.51
CA PHE A 71 -10.90 3.25 1.69
C PHE A 71 -10.09 3.49 2.97
N TYR A 72 -8.84 3.03 3.02
CA TYR A 72 -7.92 3.37 4.10
C TYR A 72 -7.63 4.87 4.19
N LYS A 73 -7.45 5.56 3.04
CA LYS A 73 -7.23 7.02 3.02
C LYS A 73 -8.44 7.77 3.59
N GLU A 74 -9.66 7.40 3.21
CA GLU A 74 -10.90 7.98 3.75
C GLU A 74 -11.03 7.70 5.27
N TRP A 75 -10.73 6.47 5.70
CA TRP A 75 -10.72 6.10 7.11
C TRP A 75 -9.71 6.94 7.93
N LEU A 76 -8.52 7.21 7.37
CA LEU A 76 -7.53 8.07 8.02
C LEU A 76 -8.02 9.52 8.19
N LEU A 77 -8.86 10.04 7.29
CA LEU A 77 -9.44 11.38 7.47
C LEU A 77 -10.29 11.45 8.74
N GLY A 78 -11.10 10.42 8.99
CA GLY A 78 -11.91 10.33 10.21
C GLY A 78 -11.07 10.12 11.47
N VAL A 79 -10.02 9.30 11.41
CA VAL A 79 -9.08 9.10 12.52
C VAL A 79 -8.34 10.40 12.87
N ASN A 80 -7.92 11.15 11.86
CA ASN A 80 -7.24 12.43 12.01
C ASN A 80 -8.19 13.59 12.35
N ARG A 81 -9.49 13.31 12.51
CA ARG A 81 -10.53 14.30 12.85
C ARG A 81 -10.58 15.45 11.86
N VAL A 82 -10.42 15.15 10.57
CA VAL A 82 -10.71 16.10 9.50
C VAL A 82 -12.19 16.44 9.53
N ASP A 83 -12.53 17.72 9.35
CA ASP A 83 -13.92 18.19 9.41
C ASP A 83 -14.84 17.34 8.53
N ASN A 84 -16.03 17.00 9.06
CA ASN A 84 -17.04 16.16 8.42
C ASN A 84 -16.64 14.71 8.12
N HIS A 85 -15.54 14.22 8.70
CA HIS A 85 -15.13 12.82 8.59
C HIS A 85 -15.11 12.15 9.96
N GLU A 86 -15.72 10.98 10.04
CA GLU A 86 -15.70 10.14 11.23
C GLU A 86 -15.26 8.73 10.85
N SER A 87 -14.50 8.08 11.74
CA SER A 87 -14.08 6.70 11.55
C SER A 87 -14.10 5.99 12.89
N TRP A 88 -14.66 4.79 12.87
CA TRP A 88 -14.84 3.98 14.06
C TRP A 88 -13.92 2.77 14.01
N GLY A 89 -13.32 2.48 15.16
CA GLY A 89 -12.41 1.36 15.31
C GLY A 89 -11.84 1.31 16.71
N GLN A 90 -11.05 0.28 16.97
CA GLN A 90 -10.29 0.15 18.20
C GLN A 90 -8.87 -0.27 17.88
N ASN A 91 -7.91 0.17 18.69
CA ASN A 91 -6.55 -0.37 18.61
C ASN A 91 -6.51 -1.80 19.15
N LEU A 92 -5.75 -2.66 18.48
CA LEU A 92 -5.53 -4.02 18.92
C LEU A 92 -4.13 -4.15 19.50
N THR A 93 -4.04 -4.27 20.82
CA THR A 93 -2.75 -4.38 21.52
C THR A 93 -2.34 -5.82 21.77
N HIS A 94 -3.30 -6.75 21.82
CA HIS A 94 -3.06 -8.17 22.10
C HIS A 94 -4.02 -9.06 21.33
N LEU A 95 -3.56 -10.23 20.90
CA LEU A 95 -4.40 -11.24 20.27
C LEU A 95 -5.49 -11.75 21.23
N PRO A 96 -6.66 -12.14 20.70
CA PRO A 96 -7.64 -12.83 21.51
C PRO A 96 -7.09 -14.18 21.95
N ILE A 97 -7.50 -14.65 23.12
CA ILE A 97 -7.12 -15.95 23.71
C ILE A 97 -5.65 -16.02 24.15
N THR A 98 -4.69 -15.99 23.22
CA THR A 98 -3.25 -16.18 23.52
C THR A 98 -2.66 -15.01 24.32
N ARG A 99 -3.26 -13.82 24.23
CA ARG A 99 -2.77 -12.57 24.83
C ARG A 99 -1.38 -12.16 24.35
N GLU A 100 -0.91 -12.71 23.23
CA GLU A 100 0.33 -12.26 22.62
C GLU A 100 0.21 -10.80 22.18
N PRO A 101 1.21 -9.95 22.44
CA PRO A 101 1.18 -8.56 22.00
C PRO A 101 1.18 -8.48 20.47
N VAL A 102 0.46 -7.49 19.96
CA VAL A 102 0.46 -7.11 18.54
C VAL A 102 0.97 -5.68 18.49
N GLU A 103 1.94 -5.40 17.60
CA GLU A 103 2.31 -4.01 17.31
C GLU A 103 1.03 -3.23 16.97
N ASP A 104 0.96 -1.96 17.38
CA ASP A 104 -0.26 -1.13 17.39
C ASP A 104 -0.82 -0.91 15.97
N ILE A 105 -1.48 -1.95 15.46
CA ILE A 105 -2.08 -1.94 14.14
C ILE A 105 -3.47 -1.37 14.31
N THR A 106 -3.63 -0.14 13.86
CA THR A 106 -4.90 0.57 13.89
C THR A 106 -5.85 -0.02 12.84
N GLY A 107 -7.15 0.05 13.11
CA GLY A 107 -8.14 -0.63 12.29
C GLY A 107 -9.52 -0.60 12.89
N GLY A 108 -10.43 -1.33 12.25
CA GLY A 108 -11.84 -1.38 12.60
C GLY A 108 -12.13 -2.20 13.87
N TRP A 109 -13.32 -2.80 13.91
CA TRP A 109 -13.77 -3.61 15.04
C TRP A 109 -13.47 -5.10 14.80
N PRO A 110 -12.79 -5.80 15.72
CA PRO A 110 -12.57 -7.23 15.59
C PRO A 110 -13.87 -8.04 15.73
N SER A 111 -13.94 -9.19 15.07
CA SER A 111 -15.14 -10.05 15.09
C SER A 111 -15.50 -10.52 16.51
N TRP A 112 -14.50 -10.81 17.35
CA TRP A 112 -14.69 -11.29 18.72
C TRP A 112 -15.23 -10.24 19.70
N ASN A 113 -15.36 -8.98 19.29
CA ASN A 113 -16.07 -7.97 20.08
C ASN A 113 -17.59 -8.11 19.94
N SER A 114 -18.08 -8.79 18.90
CA SER A 114 -19.51 -9.03 18.73
C SER A 114 -20.00 -10.04 19.78
N PRO A 115 -21.08 -9.77 20.52
CA PRO A 115 -21.65 -10.71 21.49
C PRO A 115 -22.23 -11.96 20.81
N PHE A 116 -22.34 -11.95 19.49
CA PHE A 116 -22.87 -13.06 18.68
C PHE A 116 -21.77 -13.87 17.99
N PHE A 117 -20.49 -13.52 18.16
CA PHE A 117 -19.39 -14.25 17.55
C PHE A 117 -19.03 -15.49 18.39
N PRO A 118 -19.18 -16.73 17.87
CA PRO A 118 -18.96 -17.93 18.67
C PRO A 118 -17.48 -18.12 19.04
N SER A 119 -17.19 -18.46 20.30
CA SER A 119 -15.81 -18.70 20.77
C SER A 119 -15.10 -19.81 20.01
N GLN A 120 -15.81 -20.89 19.66
CA GLN A 120 -15.24 -21.97 18.85
C GLN A 120 -14.74 -21.48 17.47
N ARG A 121 -15.46 -20.55 16.83
CA ARG A 121 -15.04 -19.97 15.55
C ARG A 121 -13.78 -19.11 15.69
N LEU A 122 -13.58 -18.51 16.88
CA LEU A 122 -12.37 -17.75 17.17
C LEU A 122 -11.14 -18.66 17.28
N GLU A 123 -11.29 -19.80 17.95
CA GLU A 123 -10.24 -20.81 18.08
C GLU A 123 -9.86 -21.39 16.71
N GLU A 124 -10.85 -21.73 15.88
CA GLU A 124 -10.63 -22.18 14.50
C GLU A 124 -9.89 -21.11 13.67
N ALA A 125 -10.28 -19.84 13.80
CA ALA A 125 -9.67 -18.73 13.07
C ALA A 125 -8.21 -18.48 13.46
N LEU A 126 -7.80 -18.76 14.71
CA LEU A 126 -6.40 -18.66 15.13
C LEU A 126 -5.47 -19.64 14.39
N GLY A 127 -6.02 -20.69 13.76
CA GLY A 127 -5.26 -21.59 12.89
C GLY A 127 -4.91 -21.00 11.52
N LEU A 128 -5.49 -19.85 11.15
CA LEU A 128 -5.18 -19.17 9.89
C LEU A 128 -3.79 -18.53 9.93
N PRO A 129 -3.17 -18.27 8.75
CA PRO A 129 -1.98 -17.43 8.70
C PRO A 129 -2.23 -16.10 9.43
N ARG A 130 -1.29 -15.70 10.29
CA ARG A 130 -1.45 -14.55 11.20
C ARG A 130 -1.96 -13.28 10.51
N MET A 131 -1.48 -12.98 9.30
CA MET A 131 -1.91 -11.80 8.55
C MET A 131 -3.36 -11.90 8.08
N VAL A 132 -3.78 -13.07 7.62
CA VAL A 132 -5.19 -13.33 7.24
C VAL A 132 -6.08 -13.21 8.47
N PHE A 133 -5.67 -13.77 9.61
CA PHE A 133 -6.40 -13.63 10.86
C PHE A 133 -6.55 -12.16 11.28
N LEU A 134 -5.44 -11.41 11.30
CA LEU A 134 -5.44 -10.01 11.71
C LEU A 134 -6.30 -9.13 10.78
N GLN A 135 -6.28 -9.39 9.48
CA GLN A 135 -7.09 -8.64 8.53
C GLN A 135 -8.58 -9.00 8.65
N GLU A 136 -8.92 -10.28 8.44
CA GLU A 136 -10.30 -10.74 8.28
C GLU A 136 -11.08 -10.81 9.60
N TYR A 137 -10.41 -11.19 10.70
CA TYR A 137 -11.04 -11.31 12.02
C TYR A 137 -10.65 -10.15 12.94
N GLY A 138 -9.41 -9.69 12.85
CA GLY A 138 -8.93 -8.56 13.64
C GLY A 138 -9.38 -7.20 13.10
N GLY A 139 -9.81 -7.10 11.84
CA GLY A 139 -10.17 -5.84 11.22
C GLY A 139 -8.99 -4.87 11.16
N ARG A 140 -7.78 -5.37 10.87
CA ARG A 140 -6.54 -4.58 10.84
C ARG A 140 -6.17 -4.12 9.43
N PHE A 141 -5.79 -2.86 9.28
CA PHE A 141 -5.12 -2.39 8.06
C PHE A 141 -3.66 -2.86 8.08
N LEU A 142 -3.30 -3.75 7.16
CA LEU A 142 -1.95 -4.29 7.04
C LEU A 142 -1.30 -3.68 5.80
N SER A 143 -0.05 -3.21 5.91
CA SER A 143 0.72 -2.83 4.72
C SER A 143 1.10 -4.07 3.92
N ASP A 144 1.09 -3.95 2.60
CA ASP A 144 1.60 -5.00 1.70
C ASP A 144 3.08 -5.34 2.00
N LEU A 145 3.87 -4.38 2.51
CA LEU A 145 5.24 -4.58 2.99
C LEU A 145 5.34 -5.36 4.30
N GLY A 146 4.45 -5.10 5.28
CA GLY A 146 4.42 -5.79 6.57
C GLY A 146 3.92 -7.23 6.48
N ALA A 147 3.29 -7.61 5.37
CA ALA A 147 2.88 -8.98 5.07
C ALA A 147 4.06 -9.90 4.68
N VAL A 148 5.15 -9.32 4.15
CA VAL A 148 6.33 -10.07 3.66
C VAL A 148 7.55 -9.90 4.58
N PHE A 149 7.76 -8.70 5.13
CA PHE A 149 8.91 -8.39 5.98
C PHE A 149 8.47 -7.95 7.38
N ARG A 150 9.00 -8.59 8.42
CA ARG A 150 8.74 -8.25 9.83
C ARG A 150 9.80 -7.27 10.35
N ASP A 151 9.46 -6.50 11.37
CA ASP A 151 10.41 -5.66 12.14
C ASP A 151 11.20 -4.62 11.31
N ILE A 152 10.66 -4.16 10.17
CA ILE A 152 11.35 -3.20 9.28
C ILE A 152 11.78 -1.94 10.04
N THR A 153 10.93 -1.43 10.94
CA THR A 153 11.22 -0.25 11.76
C THR A 153 12.41 -0.45 12.70
N LYS A 154 12.69 -1.67 13.17
CA LYS A 154 13.90 -1.96 13.95
C LYS A 154 15.15 -2.03 13.08
N ALA A 155 15.00 -2.33 11.79
CA ALA A 155 16.09 -2.33 10.82
C ALA A 155 16.38 -0.92 10.25
N ILE A 156 15.50 0.06 10.46
CA ILE A 156 15.71 1.45 10.06
C ILE A 156 16.43 2.19 11.19
N SER A 157 17.74 2.39 11.04
CA SER A 157 18.55 3.20 11.94
C SER A 157 19.65 3.93 11.17
N GLY A 158 20.06 5.11 11.64
CA GLY A 158 21.15 5.88 11.04
C GLY A 158 20.73 6.76 9.86
N SER A 159 21.70 7.16 9.04
CA SER A 159 21.53 8.01 7.86
C SER A 159 22.24 7.40 6.66
N LEU A 160 21.84 7.81 5.45
CA LEU A 160 22.60 7.48 4.25
C LEU A 160 23.97 8.14 4.32
N GLU A 161 25.02 7.38 4.04
CA GLU A 161 26.41 7.78 4.22
C GLU A 161 27.09 8.08 2.87
N PRO A 162 28.00 9.07 2.84
CA PRO A 162 28.88 9.28 1.70
C PRO A 162 29.86 8.10 1.54
N PRO A 163 30.44 7.90 0.36
CA PRO A 163 31.45 6.86 0.17
C PRO A 163 32.71 7.14 1.00
N GLU A 164 33.18 6.12 1.71
CA GLU A 164 34.46 6.11 2.43
C GLU A 164 35.57 5.47 1.59
N GLU A 165 36.78 6.02 1.65
CA GLU A 165 37.92 5.51 0.88
C GLU A 165 38.36 4.12 1.39
N GLY A 166 38.55 3.17 0.48
CA GLY A 166 38.97 1.80 0.80
C GLY A 166 37.85 0.85 1.21
N GLU A 167 36.62 1.34 1.43
CA GLU A 167 35.45 0.51 1.71
C GLU A 167 34.92 -0.19 0.44
N ILE A 168 34.31 -1.37 0.62
CA ILE A 168 33.71 -2.17 -0.44
C ILE A 168 32.20 -1.92 -0.46
N TYR A 169 31.68 -1.64 -1.64
CA TYR A 169 30.25 -1.41 -1.84
C TYR A 169 29.64 -2.39 -2.85
N TYR A 170 28.37 -2.70 -2.60
CA TYR A 170 27.51 -3.50 -3.48
C TYR A 170 26.31 -2.67 -3.87
N MET A 171 25.92 -2.70 -5.14
CA MET A 171 24.81 -1.92 -5.66
C MET A 171 23.75 -2.83 -6.28
N GLY A 172 22.51 -2.76 -5.81
CA GLY A 172 21.36 -3.39 -6.44
C GLY A 172 20.62 -2.38 -7.32
N VAL A 173 20.21 -2.81 -8.51
CA VAL A 173 19.45 -2.00 -9.47
C VAL A 173 18.22 -2.76 -9.96
N ASP A 174 17.06 -2.16 -9.78
CA ASP A 174 15.78 -2.61 -10.33
C ASP A 174 15.35 -1.61 -11.42
N LEU A 175 15.07 -2.10 -12.62
CA LEU A 175 14.89 -1.27 -13.83
C LEU A 175 13.40 -1.01 -14.12
N GLY A 176 13.05 0.28 -14.21
CA GLY A 176 11.74 0.76 -14.62
C GLY A 176 11.80 1.81 -15.74
N LYS A 177 10.66 2.11 -16.37
CA LYS A 177 10.61 3.12 -17.45
C LYS A 177 9.32 3.92 -17.49
N THR A 178 8.22 3.28 -17.89
CA THR A 178 6.97 3.97 -18.26
C THR A 178 5.97 3.98 -17.13
N ILE A 179 5.85 2.86 -16.41
CA ILE A 179 4.95 2.68 -15.27
C ILE A 179 5.77 2.62 -13.99
N ASP A 180 6.82 1.81 -13.98
CA ASP A 180 7.69 1.63 -12.81
C ASP A 180 8.86 2.61 -12.78
N TYR A 181 9.41 2.81 -11.59
CA TYR A 181 10.61 3.61 -11.35
C TYR A 181 11.85 2.71 -11.32
N THR A 182 12.96 3.21 -11.87
CA THR A 182 14.26 2.58 -11.63
C THR A 182 14.73 2.90 -10.23
N VAL A 183 15.03 1.88 -9.44
CA VAL A 183 15.49 1.99 -8.05
C VAL A 183 16.94 1.54 -7.94
N MET A 184 17.71 2.27 -7.14
CA MET A 184 19.13 2.00 -6.89
C MET A 184 19.38 1.99 -5.38
N ILE A 185 19.99 0.92 -4.89
CA ILE A 185 20.37 0.75 -3.48
C ILE A 185 21.85 0.41 -3.41
N VAL A 186 22.61 1.06 -2.53
CA VAL A 186 24.03 0.72 -2.26
C VAL A 186 24.16 0.27 -0.81
N LEU A 187 24.87 -0.85 -0.64
CA LEU A 187 25.21 -1.47 0.63
C LEU A 187 26.72 -1.39 0.85
N ASN A 188 27.16 -1.12 2.09
CA ASN A 188 28.57 -1.30 2.48
C ASN A 188 28.88 -2.79 2.76
N SER A 189 30.13 -3.10 3.12
CA SER A 189 30.57 -4.46 3.45
C SER A 189 29.85 -5.09 4.64
N MET A 190 29.27 -4.28 5.54
CA MET A 190 28.47 -4.74 6.68
C MET A 190 26.98 -4.98 6.33
N GLY A 191 26.59 -4.75 5.08
CA GLY A 191 25.20 -4.90 4.64
C GLY A 191 24.27 -3.74 5.04
N GLN A 192 24.83 -2.59 5.39
CA GLN A 192 24.05 -1.38 5.72
C GLN A 192 23.75 -0.58 4.46
N VAL A 193 22.53 -0.06 4.33
CA VAL A 193 22.12 0.79 3.21
C VAL A 193 22.71 2.19 3.37
N VAL A 194 23.66 2.53 2.51
CA VAL A 194 24.34 3.85 2.51
C VAL A 194 23.83 4.78 1.42
N TYR A 195 23.12 4.24 0.42
CA TYR A 195 22.48 5.05 -0.63
C TYR A 195 21.19 4.39 -1.08
N CYS A 196 20.14 5.19 -1.25
CA CYS A 196 18.87 4.76 -1.83
C CYS A 196 18.28 5.89 -2.66
N THR A 197 17.90 5.60 -3.90
CA THR A 197 17.21 6.59 -4.75
C THR A 197 16.31 5.91 -5.78
N ARG A 198 15.35 6.70 -6.30
CA ARG A 198 14.53 6.33 -7.45
C ARG A 198 14.68 7.38 -8.54
N LEU A 199 14.74 6.93 -9.79
CA LEU A 199 14.73 7.81 -10.96
C LEU A 199 13.28 8.12 -11.35
N GLN A 200 13.01 9.35 -11.82
CA GLN A 200 11.67 9.72 -12.30
C GLN A 200 11.28 8.93 -13.55
N GLN A 201 9.97 8.76 -13.78
CA GLN A 201 9.42 8.14 -14.98
C GLN A 201 9.77 8.93 -16.24
N GLY A 202 9.81 8.25 -17.39
CA GLY A 202 10.04 8.89 -18.69
C GLY A 202 11.51 9.26 -18.99
N ILE A 203 12.45 8.95 -18.10
CA ILE A 203 13.88 9.11 -18.37
C ILE A 203 14.32 8.07 -19.40
N SER A 204 15.04 8.54 -20.44
CA SER A 204 15.54 7.67 -21.50
C SER A 204 16.56 6.66 -20.97
N TRP A 205 16.61 5.47 -21.58
CA TRP A 205 17.56 4.42 -21.18
C TRP A 205 19.03 4.89 -21.11
N PRO A 206 19.57 5.66 -22.08
CA PRO A 206 20.93 6.17 -21.98
C PRO A 206 21.16 7.09 -20.78
N ALA A 207 20.17 7.92 -20.43
CA ALA A 207 20.25 8.79 -19.27
C ALA A 207 20.18 7.97 -17.96
N GLN A 208 19.31 6.96 -17.89
CA GLN A 208 19.26 6.03 -16.76
C GLN A 208 20.59 5.32 -16.55
N VAL A 209 21.16 4.73 -17.61
CA VAL A 209 22.45 4.02 -17.59
C VAL A 209 23.59 4.93 -17.13
N THR A 210 23.60 6.18 -17.60
CA THR A 210 24.58 7.19 -17.17
C THR A 210 24.44 7.49 -15.67
N ARG A 211 23.21 7.54 -15.15
CA ARG A 211 22.95 7.80 -13.73
C ARG A 211 23.36 6.61 -12.87
N ILE A 212 23.00 5.40 -13.30
CA ILE A 212 23.32 4.13 -12.63
C ILE A 212 24.84 3.97 -12.48
N THR A 213 25.55 4.04 -13.61
CA THR A 213 27.02 3.91 -13.63
C THR A 213 27.71 5.00 -12.81
N ARG A 214 27.20 6.24 -12.81
CA ARG A 214 27.74 7.32 -11.97
C ARG A 214 27.64 7.03 -10.48
N VAL A 215 26.53 6.45 -10.02
CA VAL A 215 26.37 6.08 -8.60
C VAL A 215 27.34 4.95 -8.25
N ALA A 216 27.43 3.92 -9.07
CA ALA A 216 28.36 2.81 -8.82
C ALA A 216 29.82 3.28 -8.72
N ARG A 217 30.25 4.16 -9.62
CA ARG A 217 31.60 4.77 -9.59
C ARG A 217 31.83 5.65 -8.37
N ARG A 218 30.80 6.41 -7.95
CA ARG A 218 30.89 7.25 -6.74
C ARG A 218 31.16 6.42 -5.49
N TYR A 219 30.63 5.20 -5.41
CA TYR A 219 30.81 4.29 -4.28
C TYR A 219 31.91 3.25 -4.58
N ASN A 220 33.13 3.73 -4.81
CA ASN A 220 34.35 2.94 -5.02
C ASN A 220 34.22 1.81 -6.05
N GLU A 221 33.64 2.12 -7.23
CA GLU A 221 33.39 1.11 -8.26
C GLU A 221 32.59 -0.09 -7.70
N ALA A 222 31.47 0.21 -7.02
CA ALA A 222 30.59 -0.78 -6.38
C ALA A 222 30.26 -1.97 -7.30
N THR A 223 30.30 -3.18 -6.77
CA THR A 223 29.86 -4.37 -7.52
C THR A 223 28.36 -4.28 -7.73
N MET A 224 27.93 -4.23 -8.99
CA MET A 224 26.52 -4.00 -9.35
C MET A 224 25.83 -5.31 -9.66
N LEU A 225 24.65 -5.51 -9.08
CA LEU A 225 23.67 -6.54 -9.44
C LEU A 225 22.46 -5.84 -10.05
N ILE A 226 22.03 -6.30 -11.22
CA ILE A 226 20.89 -5.72 -11.91
C ILE A 226 19.89 -6.80 -12.27
N ASP A 227 18.59 -6.49 -12.11
CA ASP A 227 17.55 -7.36 -12.64
C ASP A 227 17.58 -7.33 -14.17
N SER A 228 17.96 -8.46 -14.76
CA SER A 228 18.05 -8.67 -16.21
C SER A 228 16.79 -9.28 -16.82
N SER A 229 15.71 -9.46 -16.05
CA SER A 229 14.50 -10.08 -16.56
C SER A 229 13.80 -9.21 -17.63
N GLY A 230 13.31 -9.85 -18.69
CA GLY A 230 12.52 -9.21 -19.75
C GLY A 230 13.23 -8.04 -20.46
N LEU A 231 12.84 -6.81 -20.13
CA LEU A 231 13.42 -5.58 -20.70
C LEU A 231 14.81 -5.25 -20.13
N GLY A 232 15.25 -5.94 -19.07
CA GLY A 232 16.52 -5.70 -18.39
C GLY A 232 17.75 -6.24 -19.13
N ASP A 233 17.61 -7.32 -19.89
CA ASP A 233 18.73 -8.00 -20.57
C ASP A 233 19.50 -7.10 -21.56
N PRO A 234 18.85 -6.34 -22.47
CA PRO A 234 19.57 -5.40 -23.35
C PRO A 234 20.23 -4.24 -22.59
N ILE A 235 19.68 -3.86 -21.43
CA ILE A 235 20.21 -2.78 -20.59
C ILE A 235 21.42 -3.26 -19.80
N TYR A 236 21.39 -4.49 -19.32
CA TYR A 236 22.55 -5.16 -18.71
C TYR A 236 23.73 -5.15 -19.67
N ASP A 237 23.56 -5.61 -20.90
CA ASP A 237 24.62 -5.60 -21.92
C ASP A 237 25.17 -4.19 -22.16
N TYR A 238 24.27 -3.20 -22.26
CA TYR A 238 24.66 -1.81 -22.46
C TYR A 238 25.41 -1.19 -21.27
N ILE A 239 25.10 -1.62 -20.04
CA ILE A 239 25.84 -1.24 -18.84
C ILE A 239 27.19 -1.94 -18.81
N LYS A 240 27.24 -3.24 -19.13
CA LYS A 240 28.46 -4.07 -19.11
C LYS A 240 29.56 -3.52 -20.01
N LEU A 241 29.18 -2.93 -21.15
CA LEU A 241 30.10 -2.22 -22.05
C LEU A 241 30.77 -1.00 -21.41
N ARG A 242 30.16 -0.38 -20.39
CA ARG A 242 30.62 0.86 -19.72
C ARG A 242 31.13 0.64 -18.31
N TYR A 243 30.72 -0.46 -17.70
CA TYR A 243 30.91 -0.76 -16.30
C TYR A 243 31.12 -2.27 -16.12
N PRO A 244 32.37 -2.75 -16.16
CA PRO A 244 32.68 -4.18 -16.14
C PRO A 244 32.28 -4.91 -14.85
N HIS A 245 32.09 -4.18 -13.74
CA HIS A 245 31.74 -4.74 -12.43
C HIS A 245 30.23 -5.02 -12.25
N VAL A 246 29.46 -5.10 -13.35
CA VAL A 246 28.04 -5.47 -13.34
C VAL A 246 27.83 -6.97 -13.51
N LYS A 247 26.89 -7.51 -12.74
CA LYS A 247 26.41 -8.89 -12.76
C LYS A 247 24.90 -8.89 -12.87
N SER A 248 24.35 -9.93 -13.50
CA SER A 248 22.91 -10.17 -13.62
C SER A 248 22.51 -11.43 -12.88
#